data_AF-A0A7S1TH28-F1
#
_entry.id   AF-A0A7S1TH28-F1
#
_cell.length_a   1.000
_cell.length_b   1.000
_cell.length_c   1.000
_cell.angle_alpha   90.00
_cell.angle_beta   90.00
_cell.angle_gamma   90.00
#
_symmetry.space_group_name_H-M   'P 1'
#
loop_
_entity.id
_entity.type
_entity.pdbx_description
1 polymer ?
#
loop_
_entity_poly.entity_id
_entity_poly.type
_entity_poly.pdbx_seq_one_letter_code
_entity_poly.pdbx_strand_id
1 'polypeptide(L)'
;KAERQKVSGFVQNESGGRRKPQYAGGLVLDPKKGLYDRYVLQLDFNSLYPSIIQEFNICFTTVNLKSAVDSSDSRVEVPDPGSEEGILPGVLRRLVEKRRAVKNALKSEEDMLKA
;
A
#
# COMPACT_ATOMS: atom_id res chain seq x y z
N LYS A 1 -20.29 19.35 24.16
CA LYS A 1 -19.49 20.15 23.20
C LYS A 1 -18.55 19.19 22.48
N ALA A 2 -18.94 18.72 21.30
CA ALA A 2 -18.13 17.81 20.47
C ALA A 2 -17.28 18.67 19.53
N GLU A 3 -15.97 18.65 19.72
CA GLU A 3 -15.03 19.37 18.87
C GLU A 3 -14.69 18.50 17.65
N ARG A 4 -15.18 18.95 16.48
CA ARG A 4 -14.81 18.41 15.18
C ARG A 4 -13.32 18.71 14.94
N GLN A 5 -12.48 17.68 14.96
CA GLN A 5 -11.09 17.80 14.51
C GLN A 5 -11.07 18.05 13.00
N LYS A 6 -10.58 19.22 12.60
CA LYS A 6 -10.39 19.60 11.19
C LYS A 6 -9.27 18.75 10.58
N VAL A 7 -9.61 17.92 9.59
CA VAL A 7 -8.61 17.28 8.72
C VAL A 7 -8.05 18.36 7.79
N SER A 8 -6.76 18.66 7.92
CA SER A 8 -6.10 19.72 7.16
C SER A 8 -5.82 19.30 5.71
N GLY A 9 -6.55 19.93 4.79
CA GLY A 9 -6.05 20.46 3.51
C GLY A 9 -5.33 19.51 2.54
N PHE A 10 -5.99 19.21 1.43
CA PHE A 10 -5.33 18.91 0.15
C PHE A 10 -4.61 20.18 -0.34
N VAL A 11 -3.28 20.15 -0.43
CA VAL A 11 -2.48 21.22 -1.03
C VAL A 11 -2.45 21.00 -2.54
N GLN A 12 -3.14 21.86 -3.29
CA GLN A 12 -2.93 22.02 -4.73
C GLN A 12 -1.80 23.02 -4.94
N ASN A 13 -0.74 22.62 -5.65
CA ASN A 13 0.33 23.51 -6.09
C ASN A 13 0.31 23.59 -7.62
N GLU A 14 -0.05 24.76 -8.15
CA GLU A 14 0.33 25.16 -9.51
C GLU A 14 1.68 25.87 -9.47
N SER A 15 2.64 25.44 -10.30
CA SER A 15 3.65 26.32 -10.93
C SER A 15 4.63 25.54 -11.82
N GLY A 16 4.89 26.15 -12.99
CA GLY A 16 5.64 25.59 -14.10
C GLY A 16 7.13 25.38 -13.87
N GLY A 17 7.69 24.50 -14.71
CA GLY A 17 9.02 23.93 -14.61
C GLY A 17 8.90 22.42 -14.56
N ARG A 18 9.63 21.69 -15.41
CA ARG A 18 9.56 20.22 -15.57
C ARG A 18 10.07 19.50 -14.31
N ARG A 19 9.35 19.67 -13.20
CA ARG A 19 9.57 19.01 -11.91
C ARG A 19 9.00 17.61 -12.04
N LYS A 20 9.73 16.62 -11.53
CA LYS A 20 9.21 15.25 -11.41
C LYS A 20 7.89 15.31 -10.63
N PRO A 21 6.85 14.57 -11.05
CA PRO A 21 5.59 14.55 -10.33
C PRO A 21 5.84 14.09 -8.89
N GLN A 22 5.24 14.80 -7.94
CA GLN A 22 5.29 14.44 -6.52
C GLN A 22 4.00 13.69 -6.18
N TYR A 23 4.15 12.47 -5.68
CA TYR A 23 3.01 11.61 -5.31
C TYR A 23 2.88 11.54 -3.79
N ALA A 24 1.66 11.44 -3.29
CA ALA A 24 1.40 11.19 -1.88
C ALA A 24 1.81 9.75 -1.49
N GLY A 25 2.45 9.60 -0.33
CA GLY A 25 2.90 8.32 0.21
C GLY A 25 1.96 7.76 1.29
N GLY A 26 2.52 7.02 2.24
CA GLY A 26 1.79 6.49 3.39
C GLY A 26 1.30 7.59 4.35
N LEU A 27 0.13 7.37 4.94
CA LEU A 27 -0.40 8.23 6.00
C LEU A 27 0.21 7.84 7.35
N VAL A 28 0.71 8.83 8.08
CA VAL A 28 1.17 8.68 9.47
C VAL A 28 0.24 9.48 10.36
N LEU A 29 -0.35 8.82 11.36
CA LEU A 29 -1.20 9.47 12.34
C LEU A 29 -0.33 10.10 13.44
N ASP A 30 -0.79 11.23 13.98
CA ASP A 30 -0.15 11.83 15.13
C ASP A 30 -0.27 10.91 16.36
N PRO A 31 0.85 10.57 17.02
CA PRO A 31 0.81 9.67 18.16
C PRO A 31 0.28 10.40 19.40
N LYS A 32 -0.46 9.68 20.25
CA LYS A 32 -0.70 10.12 21.63
C LYS A 32 0.58 9.92 22.43
N LYS A 33 1.30 11.01 22.70
CA LYS A 33 2.60 10.99 23.39
C LYS A 33 2.42 10.67 24.87
N GLY A 34 3.32 9.85 25.42
CA GLY A 34 3.33 9.50 26.84
C GLY A 34 3.93 8.12 27.09
N LEU A 35 4.05 7.76 28.36
CA LEU A 35 4.36 6.39 28.79
C LEU A 35 3.06 5.60 28.89
N TYR A 36 3.01 4.43 28.24
CA TYR A 36 1.87 3.53 28.32
C TYR A 36 2.10 2.50 29.41
N ASP A 37 1.33 2.57 30.50
CA ASP A 37 1.35 1.65 31.64
C ASP A 37 0.42 0.44 31.44
N ARG A 38 -0.34 0.42 30.33
CA ARG A 38 -1.25 -0.66 29.91
C ARG A 38 -0.72 -1.34 28.66
N TYR A 39 -1.17 -2.58 28.44
CA TYR A 39 -0.79 -3.36 27.26
C TYR A 39 -1.15 -2.65 25.96
N VAL A 40 -0.19 -2.60 25.04
CA VAL A 40 -0.36 -2.10 23.67
C VAL A 40 -0.39 -3.30 22.72
N LEU A 41 -1.46 -3.44 21.95
CA LEU A 41 -1.57 -4.47 20.92
C LEU A 41 -1.19 -3.87 19.57
N GLN A 42 -0.22 -4.51 18.90
CA GLN A 42 0.19 -4.15 17.55
C GLN A 42 -0.54 -5.05 16.55
N LEU A 43 -1.26 -4.43 15.62
CA LEU A 43 -1.91 -5.09 14.49
C LEU A 43 -1.30 -4.55 13.21
N ASP A 44 -0.95 -5.45 12.27
CA ASP A 44 -0.33 -5.10 11.00
C ASP A 44 -0.89 -5.98 9.87
N PHE A 45 -0.91 -5.44 8.66
CA PHE A 45 -1.28 -6.16 7.46
C PHE A 45 -0.07 -6.91 6.90
N ASN A 46 -0.23 -8.21 6.65
CA ASN A 46 0.80 -8.98 5.97
C ASN A 46 0.89 -8.53 4.51
N SER A 47 1.99 -7.85 4.16
CA SER A 47 2.28 -7.44 2.78
C SER A 47 1.23 -6.50 2.19
N LEU A 48 0.97 -5.37 2.85
CA LEU A 48 -0.05 -4.39 2.47
C LEU A 48 -0.09 -4.04 0.96
N TYR A 49 1.01 -3.52 0.39
CA TYR A 49 1.02 -3.08 -1.01
C TYR A 49 0.89 -4.22 -2.03
N PRO A 50 1.59 -5.36 -1.91
CA PRO A 50 1.33 -6.51 -2.76
C PRO A 50 -0.13 -6.97 -2.73
N SER A 51 -0.78 -6.93 -1.55
CA SER A 51 -2.18 -7.31 -1.42
C SER A 51 -3.11 -6.31 -2.13
N ILE A 52 -2.88 -5.00 -1.98
CA ILE A 52 -3.64 -3.96 -2.72
C ILE A 52 -3.48 -4.14 -4.24
N ILE A 53 -2.25 -4.38 -4.71
CA ILE A 53 -1.99 -4.56 -6.15
C ILE A 53 -2.73 -5.78 -6.70
N GLN A 54 -2.78 -6.89 -5.95
CA GLN A 54 -3.46 -8.11 -6.37
C GLN A 54 -4.99 -7.97 -6.30
N GLU A 55 -5.52 -7.41 -5.21
CA GLU A 55 -6.97 -7.24 -4.99
C GLU A 55 -7.62 -6.40 -6.09
N PHE A 56 -6.96 -5.31 -6.47
CA PHE A 56 -7.47 -4.37 -7.46
C PHE A 56 -6.90 -4.61 -8.87
N ASN A 57 -6.28 -5.77 -9.12
CA ASN A 57 -5.67 -6.15 -10.39
C ASN A 57 -4.81 -5.02 -11.03
N ILE A 58 -4.02 -4.31 -10.22
CA ILE A 58 -3.27 -3.13 -10.67
C ILE A 58 -2.07 -3.60 -11.51
N CYS A 59 -2.11 -3.32 -12.81
CA CYS A 59 -1.05 -3.67 -13.74
C CYS A 59 -0.97 -2.63 -14.86
N PHE A 60 0.20 -2.49 -15.46
CA PHE A 60 0.40 -1.63 -16.64
C PHE A 60 -0.51 -2.00 -17.83
N THR A 61 -0.99 -3.25 -17.87
CA THR A 61 -1.84 -3.79 -18.94
C THR A 61 -3.33 -3.73 -18.63
N THR A 62 -3.72 -3.58 -17.37
CA THR A 62 -5.12 -3.64 -16.92
C THR A 62 -5.68 -2.25 -16.65
N VAL A 63 -4.84 -1.32 -16.26
CA VAL A 63 -5.22 0.06 -15.94
C VAL A 63 -5.26 0.92 -17.21
N ASN A 64 -6.41 1.55 -17.48
CA ASN A 64 -6.53 2.50 -18.58
C ASN A 64 -5.98 3.87 -18.17
N LEU A 65 -4.77 4.19 -18.59
CA LEU A 65 -4.14 5.49 -18.29
C LEU A 65 -4.71 6.66 -19.10
N LYS A 66 -5.45 6.41 -20.20
CA LYS A 66 -5.98 7.48 -21.05
C LYS A 66 -7.15 8.21 -20.41
N SER A 67 -8.01 7.50 -19.67
CA SER A 67 -9.14 8.09 -18.95
C SER A 67 -8.72 9.09 -17.86
N ALA A 68 -7.50 8.94 -17.32
CA ALA A 68 -6.94 9.84 -16.32
C ALA A 68 -6.38 11.16 -16.88
N VAL A 69 -6.16 11.24 -18.20
CA VAL A 69 -5.67 12.46 -18.86
C VAL A 69 -6.82 13.39 -19.27
N ASP A 70 -7.97 12.82 -19.60
CA ASP A 70 -9.15 13.56 -20.08
C ASP A 70 -10.10 14.02 -18.95
N SER A 71 -9.98 13.42 -17.76
CA SER A 71 -10.80 13.75 -16.59
C SER A 71 -10.12 14.81 -15.72
N SER A 72 -10.80 15.92 -15.43
CA SER A 72 -10.35 16.91 -14.43
C SER A 72 -10.26 16.31 -13.00
N ASP A 73 -10.88 15.14 -12.80
CA ASP A 73 -10.68 14.30 -11.64
C ASP A 73 -9.63 13.23 -11.99
N SER A 74 -8.43 13.37 -11.43
CA SER A 74 -7.25 12.55 -11.72
C SER A 74 -7.35 11.11 -11.17
N ARG A 75 -8.56 10.55 -11.05
CA ARG A 75 -8.82 9.23 -10.51
C ARG A 75 -8.79 8.20 -11.62
N VAL A 76 -7.88 7.25 -11.47
CA VAL A 76 -7.79 6.07 -12.32
C VAL A 76 -8.87 5.08 -11.87
N GLU A 77 -9.68 4.62 -12.81
CA GLU A 77 -10.65 3.56 -12.56
C GLU A 77 -9.96 2.21 -12.39
N VAL A 78 -10.39 1.47 -11.38
CA VAL A 78 -9.88 0.12 -11.10
C VAL A 78 -10.48 -0.86 -12.13
N PRO A 79 -9.71 -1.83 -12.65
CA PRO A 79 -10.23 -2.87 -13.53
C PRO A 79 -11.41 -3.65 -12.91
N ASP A 80 -12.31 -4.15 -13.76
CA ASP A 80 -13.42 -5.00 -13.31
C ASP A 80 -12.89 -6.28 -12.62
N PRO A 81 -13.46 -6.72 -11.48
CA PRO A 81 -13.00 -7.93 -10.79
C PRO A 81 -13.06 -9.22 -11.63
N GLY A 82 -13.88 -9.25 -12.70
CA GLY A 82 -13.96 -10.38 -13.64
C GLY A 82 -12.94 -10.32 -14.78
N SER A 83 -12.12 -9.28 -14.85
CA SER A 83 -11.10 -9.10 -15.89
C SER A 83 -9.96 -10.12 -15.78
N GLU A 84 -9.27 -10.38 -16.89
CA GLU A 84 -8.08 -11.22 -16.87
C GLU A 84 -6.99 -10.65 -15.95
N GLU A 85 -6.34 -11.54 -15.20
CA GLU A 85 -5.30 -11.14 -14.27
C GLU A 85 -4.10 -10.52 -14.99
N GLY A 86 -3.66 -9.36 -14.52
CA GLY A 86 -2.44 -8.71 -14.99
C GLY A 86 -1.17 -9.48 -14.64
N ILE A 87 -0.12 -9.24 -15.43
CA ILE A 87 1.19 -9.88 -15.24
C ILE A 87 1.80 -9.51 -13.87
N LEU A 88 1.65 -8.26 -13.45
CA LEU A 88 2.25 -7.76 -12.20
C LEU A 88 1.66 -8.44 -10.94
N PRO A 89 0.33 -8.50 -10.75
CA PRO A 89 -0.30 -9.32 -9.71
C PRO A 89 0.23 -10.76 -9.65
N GLY A 90 0.32 -11.44 -10.80
CA GLY A 90 0.77 -12.83 -10.88
C GLY A 90 2.23 -13.02 -10.47
N VAL A 91 3.13 -12.11 -10.89
CA VAL A 91 4.53 -12.14 -10.47
C VAL A 91 4.66 -11.87 -8.96
N LEU A 92 3.93 -10.89 -8.43
CA LEU A 92 3.96 -10.56 -7.01
C LEU A 92 3.45 -11.70 -6.15
N ARG A 93 2.37 -12.39 -6.56
CA ARG A 93 1.87 -13.57 -5.86
C ARG A 93 2.95 -14.63 -5.68
N ARG A 94 3.61 -15.01 -6.77
CA ARG A 94 4.71 -16.00 -6.76
C ARG A 94 5.85 -15.59 -5.83
N LEU A 95 6.21 -14.30 -5.80
CA LEU A 95 7.27 -13.80 -4.91
C LEU A 95 6.84 -13.82 -3.44
N VAL A 96 5.60 -13.45 -3.14
CA VAL A 96 5.04 -13.48 -1.78
C VAL A 96 4.94 -14.92 -1.26
N GLU A 97 4.52 -15.86 -2.10
CA GLU A 97 4.48 -17.30 -1.78
C GLU A 97 5.87 -17.85 -1.46
N LYS A 98 6.86 -17.57 -2.33
CA LYS A 98 8.26 -17.97 -2.08
C LYS A 98 8.79 -17.38 -0.78
N ARG A 99 8.54 -16.09 -0.53
CA ARG A 99 8.92 -15.44 0.73
C ARG A 99 8.27 -16.11 1.93
N ARG A 100 6.99 -16.49 1.84
CA ARG A 100 6.27 -17.18 2.91
C ARG A 100 6.86 -18.56 3.17
N ALA A 101 7.18 -19.32 2.13
CA ALA A 101 7.84 -20.63 2.25
C ALA A 101 9.19 -20.51 2.98
N VAL A 102 10.04 -19.56 2.58
CA VAL A 102 11.32 -19.31 3.25
C VAL A 102 11.11 -18.87 4.70
N LYS A 103 10.17 -17.96 4.98
CA LYS A 103 9.86 -17.52 6.36
C LYS A 103 9.37 -18.68 7.23
N ASN A 104 8.65 -19.63 6.66
CA ASN A 104 8.20 -20.83 7.38
C ASN A 104 9.37 -21.76 7.67
N ALA A 105 10.24 -22.01 6.70
CA ALA A 105 11.46 -22.80 6.91
C ALA A 105 12.34 -22.17 8.00
N LEU A 106 12.59 -20.86 7.94
CA LEU A 106 13.36 -20.15 8.96
C LEU A 106 12.79 -20.22 10.38
N LYS A 107 11.48 -20.48 10.54
CA LYS A 107 10.86 -20.66 11.86
C LYS A 107 11.06 -22.06 12.43
N SER A 108 11.23 -23.06 11.57
CA SER A 108 11.45 -24.45 11.97
C SER A 108 12.93 -24.81 12.13
N GLU A 109 13.84 -23.94 11.70
CA GLU A 109 15.27 -24.12 11.94
C GLU A 109 15.63 -23.82 13.41
N GLU A 110 16.42 -24.70 14.02
CA GLU A 110 17.00 -24.49 15.34
C GLU A 110 18.43 -23.96 15.23
N ASP A 111 18.78 -23.03 16.12
CA ASP A 111 20.06 -22.33 16.11
C ASP A 111 21.18 -23.23 16.65
N MET A 112 21.98 -23.82 15.76
CA MET A 112 23.07 -24.75 16.12
C MET A 112 24.18 -24.11 16.98
N LEU A 113 24.20 -22.79 17.14
CA LEU A 113 25.16 -22.05 17.98
C LEU A 113 24.64 -21.75 19.39
N LYS A 114 23.41 -22.18 19.73
CA LYS A 114 22.83 -22.06 21.08
C LYS A 114 22.87 -23.36 21.90
N ALA A 115 23.59 -24.38 21.42
CA ALA A 115 23.83 -25.64 22.13
C ALA A 115 25.11 -25.57 22.97
#